data_AF-A0A9W9KIL5-F1
#
_entry.id   AF-A0A9W9KIL5-F1
#
_cell.length_a   1.000
_cell.length_b   1.000
_cell.length_c   1.000
_cell.angle_alpha   90.00
_cell.angle_beta   90.00
_cell.angle_gamma   90.00
#
_symmetry.space_group_name_H-M   'P 1'
#
loop_
_entity.id
_entity.type
_entity.pdbx_description
1 polymer ?
#
loop_
_entity_poly.entity_id
_entity_poly.type
_entity_poly.pdbx_seq_one_letter_code
_entity_poly.pdbx_strand_id
1 'polypeptide(L)'
;MKIWHGMENGGLPARLKALRMFPYFFSLPPADRRPKTVDPLPVIECLRAFTVTVDRYYIDPTPHNLNEIWNKGGPTKLLALLVEAHVSSFASDDGDGRSPAKRKISQPASPKSSWSGISAAMELYMLSVLSMTDGGEPLECRLLYRILLIMKQDITQYHYYLSGEQGRLGQSIWFWKVFVGALALAKSQYHHRVLGMKCVDCPGKKKMEKLYEWFCDRARAWSIATGMTKWLDVEAVLVSVTWPVALPRGENDHAASTWDTIITRYTQTRYRP
;
A
#
# COMPACT_ATOMS: atom_id res chain seq x y z
N MET A 1 -23.00 28.33 7.52
CA MET A 1 -21.82 27.58 8.00
C MET A 1 -22.09 26.11 7.76
N LYS A 2 -21.32 25.46 6.89
CA LYS A 2 -21.65 24.14 6.31
C LYS A 2 -21.20 23.05 7.32
N ILE A 3 -22.15 22.27 7.87
CA ILE A 3 -21.98 21.35 9.02
C ILE A 3 -21.26 20.04 8.63
N TRP A 4 -20.11 20.12 7.97
CA TRP A 4 -19.35 18.91 7.58
C TRP A 4 -18.50 18.37 8.73
N HIS A 5 -18.25 19.19 9.76
CA HIS A 5 -17.34 18.82 10.84
C HIS A 5 -17.95 17.87 11.88
N GLY A 6 -19.28 17.77 11.95
CA GLY A 6 -20.00 16.94 12.94
C GLY A 6 -20.47 15.58 12.42
N MET A 7 -20.27 15.26 11.14
CA MET A 7 -20.81 14.03 10.52
C MET A 7 -19.96 12.77 10.76
N GLU A 8 -18.72 12.94 11.20
CA GLU A 8 -17.83 11.83 11.50
C GLU A 8 -17.96 11.46 12.99
N ASN A 9 -18.48 10.27 13.28
CA ASN A 9 -18.60 9.77 14.66
C ASN A 9 -17.21 9.69 15.31
N GLY A 10 -16.96 10.50 16.34
CA GLY A 10 -15.64 10.63 16.96
C GLY A 10 -14.60 11.40 16.13
N GLY A 11 -15.00 12.02 15.02
CA GLY A 11 -14.11 12.69 14.08
C GLY A 11 -13.42 13.92 14.66
N LEU A 12 -14.09 14.71 15.51
CA LEU A 12 -13.45 15.85 16.16
C LEU A 12 -12.30 15.42 17.10
N PRO A 13 -12.48 14.49 18.05
CA PRO A 13 -11.37 13.94 18.83
C PRO A 13 -10.22 13.39 17.98
N ALA A 14 -10.55 12.65 16.90
CA ALA A 14 -9.55 12.03 16.04
C ALA A 14 -8.76 13.07 15.21
N ARG A 15 -9.43 14.10 14.67
CA ARG A 15 -8.78 15.23 13.97
C ARG A 15 -7.94 16.07 14.92
N LEU A 16 -8.40 16.34 16.14
CA LEU A 16 -7.62 17.03 17.16
C LEU A 16 -6.36 16.24 17.55
N LYS A 17 -6.48 14.91 17.66
CA LYS A 17 -5.33 14.02 17.88
C LYS A 17 -4.35 14.10 16.70
N ALA A 18 -4.83 14.04 15.46
CA ALA A 18 -4.00 14.18 14.26
C ALA A 18 -3.32 15.56 14.16
N LEU A 19 -4.00 16.65 14.54
CA LEU A 19 -3.41 17.99 14.57
C LEU A 19 -2.31 18.11 15.64
N ARG A 20 -2.51 17.53 16.83
CA ARG A 20 -1.46 17.43 17.86
C ARG A 20 -0.25 16.63 17.41
N MET A 21 -0.44 15.78 16.41
CA MET A 21 0.58 14.92 15.84
C MET A 21 1.36 15.57 14.69
N PHE A 22 0.85 16.66 14.11
CA PHE A 22 1.48 17.36 12.99
C PHE A 22 2.94 17.81 13.27
N PRO A 23 3.29 18.35 14.46
CA PRO A 23 4.67 18.75 14.76
C PRO A 23 5.69 17.61 14.73
N TYR A 24 5.26 16.35 14.92
CA TYR A 24 6.17 15.19 14.91
C TYR A 24 6.74 14.90 13.51
N PHE A 25 6.10 15.37 12.44
CA PHE A 25 6.64 15.26 11.09
C PHE A 25 7.77 16.26 10.79
N PHE A 26 7.85 17.35 11.56
CA PHE A 26 8.90 18.37 11.43
C PHE A 26 9.98 18.24 12.49
N SER A 27 9.77 17.37 13.48
CA SER A 27 10.76 17.06 14.49
C SER A 27 11.84 16.18 13.86
N LEU A 28 13.10 16.59 13.98
CA LEU A 28 14.21 15.77 13.53
C LEU A 28 14.18 14.43 14.26
N PRO A 29 14.33 13.29 13.55
CA PRO A 29 14.50 12.01 14.19
C PRO A 29 15.68 12.05 15.17
N PRO A 30 15.63 11.34 16.31
CA PRO A 30 16.77 11.23 17.22
C PRO A 30 18.02 10.76 16.45
N ALA A 31 19.10 11.55 16.50
CA ALA A 31 20.31 11.27 15.72
C ALA A 31 21.03 9.98 16.16
N ASP A 32 20.76 9.53 17.38
CA ASP A 32 21.34 8.35 18.02
C ASP A 32 20.58 7.05 17.70
N ARG A 33 19.42 7.10 17.02
CA ARG A 33 18.53 5.94 16.88
C ARG A 33 17.98 5.77 15.47
N ARG A 34 17.98 4.53 15.01
CA ARG A 34 17.30 4.14 13.77
C ARG A 34 15.86 3.73 14.07
N PRO A 35 14.90 4.02 13.17
CA PRO A 35 13.52 3.58 13.35
C PRO A 35 13.43 2.05 13.35
N LYS A 36 12.69 1.51 14.31
CA LYS A 36 12.36 0.08 14.42
C LYS A 36 11.35 -0.31 13.35
N THR A 37 11.27 -1.62 13.09
CA THR A 37 10.22 -2.19 12.24
C THR A 37 8.86 -2.08 12.93
N VAL A 38 7.80 -1.87 12.16
CA VAL A 38 6.41 -1.80 12.65
C VAL A 38 5.61 -3.02 12.20
N ASP A 39 4.55 -3.33 12.95
CA ASP A 39 3.51 -4.26 12.53
C ASP A 39 2.57 -3.56 11.52
N PRO A 40 2.48 -4.03 10.26
CA PRO A 40 1.61 -3.41 9.27
C PRO A 40 0.12 -3.75 9.47
N LEU A 41 -0.24 -4.74 10.30
CA LEU A 41 -1.60 -5.25 10.38
C LEU A 41 -2.65 -4.21 10.79
N PRO A 42 -2.44 -3.34 11.79
CA PRO A 42 -3.43 -2.32 12.12
C PRO A 42 -3.78 -1.41 10.93
N VAL A 43 -2.78 -1.06 10.11
CA VAL A 43 -2.97 -0.28 8.89
C VAL A 43 -3.75 -1.09 7.85
N ILE A 44 -3.39 -2.36 7.63
CA ILE A 44 -4.07 -3.25 6.69
C ILE A 44 -5.54 -3.47 7.08
N GLU A 45 -5.85 -3.73 8.36
CA GLU A 45 -7.24 -3.90 8.81
C GLU A 45 -8.05 -2.61 8.64
N CYS A 46 -7.43 -1.45 8.88
CA CYS A 46 -8.09 -0.17 8.62
C CYS A 46 -8.36 0.03 7.13
N LEU A 47 -7.40 -0.33 6.27
CA LEU A 47 -7.58 -0.30 4.81
C LEU A 47 -8.69 -1.25 4.36
N ARG A 48 -8.78 -2.48 4.87
CA ARG A 48 -9.88 -3.40 4.52
C ARG A 48 -11.25 -2.79 4.83
N ALA A 49 -11.43 -2.25 6.03
CA ALA A 49 -12.69 -1.61 6.43
C ALA A 49 -13.01 -0.38 5.55
N PHE A 50 -11.97 0.37 5.18
CA PHE A 50 -12.10 1.49 4.26
C PHE A 50 -12.50 1.03 2.84
N THR A 51 -11.84 0.01 2.31
CA THR A 51 -12.12 -0.61 1.01
C THR A 51 -13.56 -1.13 0.91
N VAL A 52 -14.10 -1.74 1.97
CA VAL A 52 -15.53 -2.16 2.00
C VAL A 52 -16.47 -0.97 1.82
N THR A 53 -16.11 0.21 2.34
CA THR A 53 -16.93 1.41 2.17
C THR A 53 -16.82 1.96 0.75
N VAL A 54 -15.63 1.87 0.14
CA VAL A 54 -15.41 2.22 -1.28
C VAL A 54 -16.15 1.24 -2.22
N ASP A 55 -16.14 -0.06 -1.94
CA ASP A 55 -16.87 -1.06 -2.72
C ASP A 55 -18.37 -0.76 -2.76
N ARG A 56 -18.96 -0.32 -1.64
CA ARG A 56 -20.38 0.12 -1.62
C ARG A 56 -20.64 1.28 -2.58
N TYR A 57 -19.71 2.23 -2.65
CA TYR A 57 -19.81 3.35 -3.59
C TYR A 57 -19.64 2.90 -5.05
N TYR A 58 -18.77 1.93 -5.34
CA TYR A 58 -18.66 1.37 -6.69
C TYR A 58 -19.92 0.62 -7.14
N ILE A 59 -20.57 -0.10 -6.21
CA ILE A 59 -21.84 -0.79 -6.48
C ILE A 59 -22.97 0.22 -6.69
N ASP A 60 -23.03 1.26 -5.85
CA ASP A 60 -24.10 2.25 -5.85
C ASP A 60 -23.53 3.67 -5.62
N PRO A 61 -23.24 4.43 -6.69
CA PRO A 61 -22.52 5.71 -6.62
C PRO A 61 -23.42 6.89 -6.21
N THR A 62 -24.10 6.77 -5.07
CA THR A 62 -24.93 7.84 -4.51
C THR A 62 -24.09 8.86 -3.73
N PRO A 63 -24.54 10.12 -3.61
CA PRO A 63 -23.91 11.10 -2.72
C PRO A 63 -23.84 10.62 -1.27
N HIS A 64 -24.79 9.78 -0.83
CA HIS A 64 -24.77 9.17 0.49
C HIS A 64 -23.58 8.23 0.67
N ASN A 65 -23.40 7.27 -0.25
CA ASN A 65 -22.29 6.32 -0.18
C ASN A 65 -20.92 7.00 -0.36
N LEU A 66 -20.84 8.03 -1.20
CA LEU A 66 -19.64 8.86 -1.33
C LEU A 66 -19.29 9.57 -0.01
N ASN A 67 -20.30 10.13 0.66
CA ASN A 67 -20.11 10.79 1.96
C ASN A 67 -19.75 9.78 3.06
N GLU A 68 -20.27 8.55 3.03
CA GLU A 68 -19.93 7.50 3.99
C GLU A 68 -18.42 7.17 4.02
N ILE A 69 -17.74 7.24 2.86
CA ILE A 69 -16.29 6.98 2.77
C ILE A 69 -15.50 7.89 3.74
N TRP A 70 -15.92 9.15 3.83
CA TRP A 70 -15.29 10.14 4.70
C TRP A 70 -15.89 10.13 6.12
N ASN A 71 -17.20 9.98 6.23
CA ASN A 71 -17.92 10.14 7.50
C ASN A 71 -17.80 8.94 8.45
N LYS A 72 -17.42 7.75 7.97
CA LYS A 72 -17.13 6.61 8.86
C LYS A 72 -15.79 6.75 9.62
N GLY A 73 -15.02 7.79 9.31
CA GLY A 73 -13.75 8.09 9.98
C GLY A 73 -12.60 7.15 9.64
N GLY A 74 -12.74 6.35 8.57
CA GLY A 74 -11.68 5.51 8.03
C GLY A 74 -10.39 6.31 7.76
N PRO A 75 -10.44 7.42 7.00
CA PRO A 75 -9.26 8.24 6.73
C PRO A 75 -8.59 8.80 7.99
N THR A 76 -9.37 9.28 8.96
CA THR A 76 -8.84 9.84 10.20
C THR A 76 -8.21 8.75 11.08
N LYS A 77 -8.84 7.57 11.17
CA LYS A 77 -8.29 6.41 11.87
C LYS A 77 -6.99 5.94 11.22
N LEU A 78 -6.94 5.90 9.89
CA LEU A 78 -5.75 5.53 9.13
C LEU A 78 -4.59 6.49 9.42
N LEU A 79 -4.84 7.80 9.38
CA LEU A 79 -3.84 8.81 9.74
C LEU A 79 -3.33 8.63 11.17
N ALA A 80 -4.23 8.42 12.14
CA ALA A 80 -3.85 8.20 13.53
C ALA A 80 -2.95 6.96 13.69
N LEU A 81 -3.29 5.84 13.04
CA LEU A 81 -2.49 4.61 13.05
C LEU A 81 -1.09 4.82 12.46
N LEU A 82 -0.98 5.57 11.36
CA LEU A 82 0.33 5.86 10.77
C LEU A 82 1.21 6.67 11.71
N VAL A 83 0.67 7.69 12.39
CA VAL A 83 1.51 8.48 13.30
C VAL A 83 1.84 7.68 14.57
N GLU A 84 0.91 6.90 15.11
CA GLU A 84 1.19 6.00 16.23
C GLU A 84 2.31 5.02 15.89
N ALA A 85 2.28 4.44 14.68
CA ALA A 85 3.34 3.57 14.19
C ALA A 85 4.68 4.32 14.02
N HIS A 86 4.66 5.57 13.55
CA HIS A 86 5.85 6.42 13.45
C HIS A 86 6.48 6.65 14.83
N VAL A 87 5.68 7.13 15.80
CA VAL A 87 6.14 7.40 17.17
C VAL A 87 6.69 6.14 17.81
N SER A 88 5.98 5.01 17.66
CA SER A 88 6.39 3.72 18.20
C SER A 88 7.69 3.21 17.58
N SER A 89 7.99 3.57 16.32
CA SER A 89 9.25 3.20 15.67
C SER A 89 10.48 3.85 16.31
N PHE A 90 10.33 4.94 17.05
CA PHE A 90 11.41 5.63 17.76
C PHE A 90 11.37 5.48 19.29
N ALA A 91 10.37 4.79 19.84
CA ALA A 91 10.23 4.59 21.28
C ALA A 91 11.40 3.75 21.86
N SER A 92 11.95 4.18 22.99
CA SER A 92 12.89 3.38 23.80
C SER A 92 12.21 2.08 24.26
N ASP A 93 12.97 1.00 24.39
CA ASP A 93 12.45 -0.23 25.03
C ASP A 93 12.26 -0.07 26.56
N ASP A 94 12.69 1.06 27.13
CA ASP A 94 12.76 1.33 28.58
C ASP A 94 11.40 1.58 29.26
N GLY A 95 10.27 1.36 28.56
CA GLY A 95 8.93 1.61 29.09
C GLY A 95 8.10 0.36 29.39
N ASP A 96 8.54 -0.84 28.99
CA ASP A 96 7.80 -2.06 29.26
C ASP A 96 8.47 -2.84 30.39
N GLY A 97 8.13 -2.47 31.63
CA GLY A 97 8.33 -3.28 32.83
C GLY A 97 7.54 -4.60 32.81
N ARG A 98 7.35 -5.20 31.63
CA ARG A 98 6.85 -6.56 31.47
C ARG A 98 8.07 -7.47 31.49
N SER A 99 8.26 -8.10 32.65
CA SER A 99 9.07 -9.31 32.84
C SER A 99 9.05 -10.22 31.61
N PRO A 100 10.10 -11.03 31.37
CA PRO A 100 10.13 -12.04 30.31
C PRO A 100 9.14 -13.18 30.61
N ALA A 101 7.85 -12.86 30.58
CA ALA A 101 6.76 -13.80 30.75
C ALA A 101 6.61 -14.55 29.42
N LYS A 102 7.23 -15.73 29.38
CA LYS A 102 6.89 -16.87 28.51
C LYS A 102 6.54 -16.45 27.07
N ARG A 103 7.55 -16.42 26.20
CA ARG A 103 7.33 -16.66 24.76
C ARG A 103 6.49 -17.94 24.65
N LYS A 104 5.19 -17.80 24.39
CA LYS A 104 4.36 -18.91 23.94
C LYS A 104 4.99 -19.39 22.64
N ILE A 105 5.67 -20.53 22.72
CA ILE A 105 6.01 -21.35 21.57
C ILE A 105 4.69 -21.54 20.81
N SER A 106 4.61 -21.09 19.55
CA SER A 106 3.54 -21.27 18.55
C SER A 106 2.66 -20.06 18.12
N GLN A 107 3.12 -18.81 18.23
CA GLN A 107 2.57 -17.77 17.34
C GLN A 107 3.53 -17.50 16.16
N PRO A 108 3.05 -17.55 14.90
CA PRO A 108 3.86 -17.11 13.77
C PRO A 108 4.26 -15.66 14.02
N ALA A 109 5.53 -15.32 13.76
CA ALA A 109 6.02 -13.97 13.93
C ALA A 109 5.13 -12.99 13.15
N SER A 110 4.71 -11.91 13.80
CA SER A 110 3.91 -10.90 13.11
C SER A 110 4.67 -10.38 11.88
N PRO A 111 3.97 -10.07 10.78
CA PRO A 111 4.58 -9.44 9.61
C PRO A 111 5.30 -8.16 10.02
N LYS A 112 6.41 -7.84 9.35
CA LYS A 112 7.22 -6.65 9.63
C LYS A 112 7.29 -5.76 8.40
N SER A 113 7.32 -4.47 8.65
CA SER A 113 7.51 -3.42 7.65
C SER A 113 8.36 -2.29 8.23
N SER A 114 9.05 -1.53 7.39
CA SER A 114 9.40 -0.17 7.77
C SER A 114 8.13 0.68 7.82
N TRP A 115 8.11 1.69 8.69
CA TRP A 115 7.00 2.65 8.74
C TRP A 115 6.79 3.34 7.38
N SER A 116 7.87 3.86 6.79
CA SER A 116 7.83 4.53 5.49
C SER A 116 7.38 3.59 4.36
N GLY A 117 7.74 2.31 4.43
CA GLY A 117 7.34 1.30 3.44
C GLY A 117 5.84 0.98 3.48
N ILE A 118 5.25 0.83 4.68
CA ILE A 118 3.80 0.60 4.78
C ILE A 118 3.00 1.87 4.45
N SER A 119 3.50 3.05 4.83
CA SER A 119 2.90 4.33 4.43
C SER A 119 2.89 4.50 2.92
N ALA A 120 4.02 4.24 2.24
CA ALA A 120 4.13 4.31 0.79
C ALA A 120 3.17 3.34 0.09
N ALA A 121 3.07 2.09 0.56
CA ALA A 121 2.16 1.10 -0.01
C ALA A 121 0.68 1.48 0.19
N MET A 122 0.33 2.00 1.37
CA MET A 122 -1.01 2.50 1.68
C MET A 122 -1.39 3.67 0.77
N GLU A 123 -0.50 4.65 0.60
CA GLU A 123 -0.71 5.80 -0.28
C GLU A 123 -0.94 5.37 -1.73
N LEU A 124 -0.06 4.51 -2.26
CA LEU A 124 -0.22 3.96 -3.61
C LEU A 124 -1.50 3.14 -3.77
N TYR A 125 -1.92 2.40 -2.74
CA TYR A 125 -3.18 1.66 -2.78
C TYR A 125 -4.39 2.60 -2.89
N MET A 126 -4.45 3.63 -2.04
CA MET A 126 -5.55 4.60 -2.08
C MET A 126 -5.62 5.35 -3.41
N LEU A 127 -4.47 5.70 -3.99
CA LEU A 127 -4.38 6.45 -5.24
C LEU A 127 -4.57 5.58 -6.49
N SER A 128 -3.85 4.46 -6.55
CA SER A 128 -3.75 3.64 -7.77
C SER A 128 -4.72 2.47 -7.81
N VAL A 129 -5.32 2.08 -6.68
CA VAL A 129 -6.31 0.98 -6.65
C VAL A 129 -7.71 1.53 -6.38
N LEU A 130 -7.86 2.36 -5.34
CA LEU A 130 -9.17 2.92 -4.97
C LEU A 130 -9.52 4.21 -5.74
N SER A 131 -8.57 4.82 -6.46
CA SER A 131 -8.76 6.05 -7.24
C SER A 131 -9.37 7.21 -6.41
N MET A 132 -9.07 7.27 -5.11
CA MET A 132 -9.80 8.10 -4.14
C MET A 132 -9.34 9.56 -4.04
N THR A 133 -8.16 9.91 -4.56
CA THR A 133 -7.44 11.09 -4.05
C THR A 133 -7.04 12.15 -5.06
N ASP A 134 -7.30 12.00 -6.36
CA ASP A 134 -6.97 13.06 -7.35
C ASP A 134 -8.02 13.22 -8.47
N GLY A 135 -9.28 12.87 -8.23
CA GLY A 135 -10.32 12.93 -9.28
C GLY A 135 -10.06 11.99 -10.47
N GLY A 136 -9.20 10.98 -10.27
CA GLY A 136 -8.74 10.05 -11.31
C GLY A 136 -7.43 10.45 -11.98
N GLU A 137 -6.82 11.58 -11.62
CA GLU A 137 -5.53 12.00 -12.19
C GLU A 137 -4.37 11.17 -11.60
N PRO A 138 -3.34 10.89 -12.40
CA PRO A 138 -2.18 10.15 -11.93
C PRO A 138 -1.32 11.02 -11.02
N LEU A 139 -0.69 10.39 -10.01
CA LEU A 139 0.33 11.01 -9.18
C LEU A 139 1.40 11.71 -10.03
N GLU A 140 1.86 12.86 -9.54
CA GLU A 140 3.03 13.54 -10.10
C GLU A 140 4.22 12.57 -10.17
N CYS A 141 4.87 12.56 -11.33
CA CYS A 141 5.80 11.54 -11.75
C CYS A 141 7.03 11.40 -10.81
N ARG A 142 7.56 12.52 -10.29
CA ARG A 142 8.69 12.51 -9.34
C ARG A 142 8.24 12.04 -7.97
N LEU A 143 7.06 12.45 -7.52
CA LEU A 143 6.48 11.98 -6.26
C LEU A 143 6.25 10.47 -6.31
N LEU A 144 5.59 9.97 -7.36
CA LEU A 144 5.40 8.54 -7.61
C LEU A 144 6.73 7.78 -7.56
N TYR A 145 7.75 8.27 -8.27
CA TYR A 145 9.08 7.66 -8.27
C TYR A 145 9.70 7.58 -6.87
N ARG A 146 9.61 8.66 -6.07
CA ARG A 146 10.13 8.68 -4.70
C ARG A 146 9.41 7.69 -3.80
N ILE A 147 8.07 7.66 -3.85
CA ILE A 147 7.25 6.71 -3.08
C ILE A 147 7.61 5.27 -3.44
N LEU A 148 7.75 4.97 -4.73
CA LEU A 148 8.13 3.65 -5.20
C LEU A 148 9.55 3.25 -4.80
N LEU A 149 10.51 4.19 -4.71
CA LEU A 149 11.85 3.91 -4.20
C LEU A 149 11.83 3.54 -2.70
N ILE A 150 11.03 4.24 -1.90
CA ILE A 150 10.81 3.89 -0.48
C ILE A 150 10.24 2.47 -0.37
N MET A 151 9.21 2.16 -1.17
CA MET A 151 8.59 0.85 -1.16
C MET A 151 9.53 -0.25 -1.68
N LYS A 152 10.35 0.03 -2.70
CA LYS A 152 11.39 -0.86 -3.18
C LYS A 152 12.40 -1.22 -2.09
N GLN A 153 12.83 -0.23 -1.31
CA GLN A 153 13.76 -0.45 -0.19
C GLN A 153 13.14 -1.38 0.87
N ASP A 154 11.88 -1.14 1.23
CA ASP A 154 11.12 -1.98 2.17
C ASP A 154 10.99 -3.43 1.66
N ILE A 155 10.51 -3.62 0.43
CA ILE A 155 10.35 -4.94 -0.20
C ILE A 155 11.69 -5.69 -0.26
N THR A 156 12.79 -4.99 -0.54
CA THR A 156 14.14 -5.58 -0.59
C THR A 156 14.60 -6.02 0.79
N GLN A 157 14.39 -5.20 1.82
CA GLN A 157 14.76 -5.52 3.20
C GLN A 157 14.04 -6.78 3.71
N TYR A 158 12.80 -6.98 3.29
CA TYR A 158 11.97 -8.10 3.74
C TYR A 158 11.80 -9.20 2.68
N HIS A 159 12.78 -9.35 1.77
CA HIS A 159 12.77 -10.36 0.71
C HIS A 159 12.62 -11.80 1.24
N TYR A 160 13.02 -12.07 2.48
CA TYR A 160 12.86 -13.39 3.08
C TYR A 160 11.40 -13.86 3.15
N TYR A 161 10.41 -12.95 3.13
CA TYR A 161 8.99 -13.34 3.06
C TYR A 161 8.64 -14.09 1.77
N LEU A 162 9.43 -13.95 0.70
CA LEU A 162 9.25 -14.67 -0.56
C LEU A 162 9.25 -16.19 -0.35
N SER A 163 10.07 -16.70 0.58
CA SER A 163 10.17 -18.13 0.89
C SER A 163 8.93 -18.70 1.59
N GLY A 164 8.09 -17.85 2.19
CA GLY A 164 6.96 -18.27 3.03
C GLY A 164 7.34 -18.82 4.41
N GLU A 165 8.64 -18.91 4.74
CA GLU A 165 9.14 -19.46 6.02
C GLU A 165 8.65 -18.69 7.25
N GLN A 166 8.36 -17.40 7.08
CA GLN A 166 7.86 -16.50 8.13
C GLN A 166 6.32 -16.40 8.14
N GLY A 167 5.64 -17.32 7.46
CA GLY A 167 4.19 -17.42 7.40
C GLY A 167 3.56 -16.82 6.15
N ARG A 168 2.42 -17.41 5.74
CA ARG A 168 1.67 -17.02 4.52
C ARG A 168 1.23 -15.56 4.54
N LEU A 169 0.81 -15.05 5.70
CA LEU A 169 0.36 -13.67 5.85
C LEU A 169 1.46 -12.65 5.51
N GLY A 170 2.70 -12.88 5.95
CA GLY A 170 3.83 -12.02 5.61
C GLY A 170 4.15 -12.06 4.11
N GLN A 171 4.11 -13.24 3.49
CA GLN A 171 4.29 -13.41 2.05
C GLN A 171 3.18 -12.70 1.24
N SER A 172 1.91 -12.82 1.66
CA SER A 172 0.79 -12.13 1.02
C SER A 172 0.92 -10.61 1.12
N ILE A 173 1.25 -10.07 2.30
CA ILE A 173 1.45 -8.61 2.48
C ILE A 173 2.63 -8.12 1.64
N TRP A 174 3.74 -8.88 1.62
CA TRP A 174 4.89 -8.56 0.79
C TRP A 174 4.50 -8.50 -0.70
N PHE A 175 3.77 -9.50 -1.18
CA PHE A 175 3.30 -9.56 -2.56
C PHE A 175 2.31 -8.42 -2.87
N TRP A 176 1.39 -8.13 -1.96
CA TRP A 176 0.44 -7.03 -2.11
C TRP A 176 1.16 -5.69 -2.35
N LYS A 177 2.22 -5.37 -1.58
CA LYS A 177 3.06 -4.18 -1.81
C LYS A 177 3.70 -4.20 -3.20
N VAL A 178 4.26 -5.34 -3.60
CA VAL A 178 4.89 -5.51 -4.92
C VAL A 178 3.90 -5.24 -6.05
N PHE A 179 2.71 -5.83 -5.98
CA PHE A 179 1.70 -5.70 -7.02
C PHE A 179 1.11 -4.29 -7.09
N VAL A 180 0.82 -3.67 -5.94
CA VAL A 180 0.38 -2.27 -5.88
C VAL A 180 1.41 -1.34 -6.53
N GLY A 181 2.71 -1.56 -6.30
CA GLY A 181 3.77 -0.79 -6.96
C GLY A 181 3.85 -0.97 -8.48
N ALA A 182 3.71 -2.22 -8.93
CA ALA A 182 3.67 -2.53 -10.36
C ALA A 182 2.46 -1.86 -11.03
N LEU A 183 1.28 -1.96 -10.41
CA LEU A 183 0.04 -1.38 -10.94
C LEU A 183 0.09 0.15 -10.99
N ALA A 184 0.63 0.81 -9.95
CA ALA A 184 0.80 2.27 -9.95
C ALA A 184 1.67 2.75 -11.13
N LEU A 185 2.74 2.02 -11.44
CA LEU A 185 3.58 2.30 -12.60
C LEU A 185 2.88 2.00 -13.93
N ALA A 186 2.13 0.91 -14.02
CA ALA A 186 1.37 0.56 -15.22
C ALA A 186 0.32 1.64 -15.54
N LYS A 187 -0.42 2.10 -14.53
CA LYS A 187 -1.37 3.22 -14.65
C LYS A 187 -0.68 4.50 -15.09
N SER A 188 0.40 4.92 -14.40
CA SER A 188 1.14 6.13 -14.79
C SER A 188 1.63 6.08 -16.24
N GLN A 189 2.13 4.92 -16.70
CA GLN A 189 2.55 4.74 -18.10
C GLN A 189 1.36 4.79 -19.08
N TYR A 190 0.20 4.24 -18.71
CA TYR A 190 -1.02 4.30 -19.51
C TYR A 190 -1.46 5.76 -19.73
N HIS A 191 -1.55 6.56 -18.66
CA HIS A 191 -1.90 7.98 -18.75
C HIS A 191 -0.90 8.76 -19.63
N HIS A 192 0.40 8.51 -19.49
CA HIS A 192 1.42 9.14 -20.33
C HIS A 192 1.33 8.79 -21.82
N ARG A 193 1.05 7.51 -22.14
CA ARG A 193 1.05 7.02 -23.52
C ARG A 193 -0.26 7.31 -24.25
N VAL A 194 -1.39 7.14 -23.56
CA VAL A 194 -2.71 7.17 -24.17
C VAL A 194 -3.32 8.57 -24.09
N LEU A 195 -3.14 9.27 -22.98
CA LEU A 195 -3.73 10.60 -22.78
C LEU A 195 -2.79 11.74 -23.16
N GLY A 196 -1.58 11.44 -23.64
CA GLY A 196 -0.62 12.43 -24.14
C GLY A 196 -0.14 13.44 -23.08
N MET A 197 -0.38 13.18 -21.80
CA MET A 197 0.04 14.03 -20.69
C MET A 197 1.57 14.11 -20.67
N LYS A 198 2.13 15.29 -20.95
CA LYS A 198 3.57 15.55 -20.84
C LYS A 198 3.88 15.95 -19.40
N CYS A 199 4.72 15.18 -18.70
CA CYS A 199 5.26 15.61 -17.42
C CYS A 199 6.57 16.36 -17.67
N VAL A 200 6.58 17.63 -17.25
CA VAL A 200 7.67 18.58 -17.52
C VAL A 200 8.93 18.24 -16.72
N ASP A 201 8.83 17.45 -15.64
CA ASP A 201 9.95 17.07 -14.77
C ASP A 201 9.97 15.58 -14.36
N CYS A 202 9.48 14.66 -15.20
CA CYS A 202 9.50 13.22 -14.85
C CYS A 202 10.94 12.76 -14.56
N PRO A 203 11.15 11.85 -13.57
CA PRO A 203 12.34 11.02 -13.57
C PRO A 203 12.43 10.37 -14.96
N GLY A 204 13.54 10.60 -15.67
CA GLY A 204 13.63 10.27 -17.09
C GLY A 204 13.09 8.87 -17.39
N LYS A 205 12.26 8.73 -18.43
CA LYS A 205 11.49 7.52 -18.82
C LYS A 205 12.17 6.19 -18.48
N LYS A 206 13.47 6.07 -18.78
CA LYS A 206 14.31 4.90 -18.48
C LYS A 206 14.34 4.51 -16.98
N LYS A 207 14.36 5.46 -16.05
CA LYS A 207 14.36 5.21 -14.60
C LYS A 207 13.03 4.60 -14.15
N MET A 208 11.91 5.11 -14.66
CA MET A 208 10.59 4.57 -14.38
C MET A 208 10.42 3.17 -15.00
N GLU A 209 10.89 2.96 -16.23
CA GLU A 209 10.89 1.65 -16.90
C GLU A 209 11.70 0.61 -16.11
N LYS A 210 12.92 0.95 -15.69
CA LYS A 210 13.74 0.07 -14.84
C LYS A 210 13.09 -0.25 -13.51
N LEU A 211 12.38 0.72 -12.92
CA LEU A 211 11.68 0.51 -11.66
C LEU A 211 10.48 -0.42 -11.87
N TYR A 212 9.75 -0.26 -12.97
CA TYR A 212 8.65 -1.16 -13.34
C TYR A 212 9.14 -2.59 -13.57
N GLU A 213 10.22 -2.76 -14.35
CA GLU A 213 10.87 -4.06 -14.56
C GLU A 213 11.25 -4.73 -13.23
N TRP A 214 11.81 -3.96 -12.30
CA TRP A 214 12.16 -4.46 -10.97
C TRP A 214 10.94 -4.96 -10.18
N PHE A 215 9.82 -4.24 -10.19
CA PHE A 215 8.59 -4.69 -9.55
C PHE A 215 8.02 -5.95 -10.25
N CYS A 216 8.04 -5.99 -11.59
CA CYS A 216 7.65 -7.16 -12.37
C CYS A 216 8.53 -8.38 -12.02
N ASP A 217 9.85 -8.22 -11.88
CA ASP A 217 10.75 -9.30 -11.47
C ASP A 217 10.38 -9.86 -10.09
N ARG A 218 10.03 -8.99 -9.14
CA ARG A 218 9.60 -9.40 -7.79
C ARG A 218 8.26 -10.12 -7.79
N ALA A 219 7.29 -9.63 -8.57
CA ALA A 219 6.00 -10.28 -8.75
C ALA A 219 6.15 -11.67 -9.39
N ARG A 220 7.04 -11.79 -10.38
CA ARG A 220 7.39 -13.07 -11.01
C ARG A 220 8.08 -14.02 -10.05
N ALA A 221 9.03 -13.54 -9.25
CA ALA A 221 9.69 -14.37 -8.25
C ALA A 221 8.66 -14.96 -7.26
N TRP A 222 7.65 -14.18 -6.88
CA TRP A 222 6.54 -14.66 -6.05
C TRP A 222 5.69 -15.69 -6.77
N SER A 223 5.31 -15.45 -8.03
CA SER A 223 4.57 -16.41 -8.86
C SER A 223 5.30 -17.75 -8.98
N ILE A 224 6.63 -17.72 -9.15
CA ILE A 224 7.46 -18.93 -9.20
C ILE A 224 7.45 -19.65 -7.84
N ALA A 225 7.57 -18.90 -6.74
CA ALA A 225 7.59 -19.47 -5.39
C ALA A 225 6.25 -20.09 -4.97
N THR A 226 5.12 -19.53 -5.43
CA THR A 226 3.77 -19.99 -5.04
C THR A 226 3.11 -20.90 -6.08
N GLY A 227 3.61 -20.90 -7.33
CA GLY A 227 2.99 -21.57 -8.46
C GLY A 227 1.74 -20.85 -9.01
N MET A 228 1.39 -19.69 -8.47
CA MET A 228 0.18 -18.95 -8.85
C MET A 228 0.45 -18.09 -10.10
N THR A 229 -0.21 -18.42 -11.19
CA THR A 229 -0.06 -17.72 -12.48
C THR A 229 -1.35 -17.12 -13.01
N LYS A 230 -2.51 -17.63 -12.58
CA LYS A 230 -3.83 -17.15 -13.02
C LYS A 230 -4.22 -15.92 -12.20
N TRP A 231 -4.84 -14.94 -12.87
CA TRP A 231 -5.32 -13.72 -12.21
C TRP A 231 -6.27 -14.02 -11.05
N LEU A 232 -7.18 -14.99 -11.20
CA LEU A 232 -8.15 -15.35 -10.15
C LEU A 232 -7.48 -15.75 -8.83
N ASP A 233 -6.38 -16.52 -8.88
CA ASP A 233 -5.64 -16.93 -7.69
C ASP A 233 -4.89 -15.75 -7.06
N VAL A 234 -4.37 -14.86 -7.90
CA VAL A 234 -3.64 -13.65 -7.51
C VAL A 234 -4.58 -12.66 -6.83
N GLU A 235 -5.75 -12.43 -7.43
CA GLU A 235 -6.81 -11.58 -6.87
C GLU A 235 -7.24 -12.08 -5.49
N ALA A 236 -7.43 -13.39 -5.31
CA ALA A 236 -7.76 -13.96 -4.01
C ALA A 236 -6.68 -13.66 -2.94
N VAL A 237 -5.40 -13.70 -3.30
CA VAL A 237 -4.29 -13.29 -2.40
C VAL A 237 -4.36 -11.80 -2.09
N LEU A 238 -4.61 -10.95 -3.08
CA LEU A 238 -4.74 -9.51 -2.87
C LEU A 238 -5.93 -9.18 -1.95
N VAL A 239 -7.08 -9.81 -2.16
CA VAL A 239 -8.30 -9.70 -1.32
C VAL A 239 -8.00 -10.15 0.11
N SER A 240 -7.20 -11.21 0.29
CA SER A 240 -6.80 -11.68 1.62
C SER A 240 -5.97 -10.64 2.40
N VAL A 241 -5.33 -9.68 1.72
CA VAL A 241 -4.61 -8.55 2.33
C VAL A 241 -5.48 -7.31 2.37
N THR A 242 -5.76 -6.69 1.23
CA THR A 242 -6.78 -5.64 1.06
C THR A 242 -6.93 -5.36 -0.43
N TRP A 243 -8.07 -5.70 -0.99
CA TRP A 243 -8.38 -5.46 -2.41
C TRP A 243 -9.89 -5.27 -2.58
N PRO A 244 -10.33 -4.25 -3.33
CA PRO A 244 -11.75 -4.07 -3.64
C PRO A 244 -12.32 -5.24 -4.41
N VAL A 245 -13.48 -5.73 -3.99
CA VAL A 245 -14.19 -6.83 -4.68
C VAL A 245 -15.22 -6.34 -5.69
N ALA A 246 -15.55 -5.04 -5.63
CA ALA A 246 -16.51 -4.40 -6.52
C ALA A 246 -15.84 -3.38 -7.45
N LEU A 247 -14.57 -3.60 -7.82
CA LEU A 247 -13.89 -2.71 -8.76
C LEU A 247 -14.71 -2.51 -10.03
N PRO A 248 -14.78 -1.27 -10.55
CA PRO A 248 -15.31 -1.04 -11.89
C PRO A 248 -14.61 -1.95 -12.90
N ARG A 249 -15.37 -2.49 -13.85
CA ARG A 249 -14.87 -3.49 -14.80
C ARG A 249 -13.55 -3.08 -15.47
N GLY A 250 -13.45 -1.83 -15.94
CA GLY A 250 -12.23 -1.32 -16.58
C GLY A 250 -11.00 -1.32 -15.66
N GLU A 251 -11.19 -1.08 -14.37
CA GLU A 251 -10.11 -1.09 -13.38
C GLU A 251 -9.65 -2.52 -13.06
N ASN A 252 -10.60 -3.46 -12.93
CA ASN A 252 -10.28 -4.87 -12.74
C ASN A 252 -9.58 -5.46 -13.98
N ASP A 253 -10.08 -5.16 -15.18
CA ASP A 253 -9.47 -5.57 -16.44
C ASP A 253 -8.05 -4.99 -16.58
N HIS A 254 -7.81 -3.76 -16.12
CA HIS A 254 -6.47 -3.15 -16.11
C HIS A 254 -5.51 -3.86 -15.13
N ALA A 255 -5.97 -4.22 -13.94
CA ALA A 255 -5.18 -4.98 -12.98
C ALA A 255 -4.84 -6.39 -13.51
N ALA A 256 -5.83 -7.08 -14.09
CA ALA A 256 -5.64 -8.38 -14.73
C ALA A 256 -4.67 -8.30 -15.92
N SER A 257 -4.80 -7.29 -16.77
CA SER A 257 -3.89 -7.04 -17.91
C SER A 257 -2.46 -6.71 -17.46
N THR A 258 -2.32 -5.99 -16.34
CA THR A 258 -1.02 -5.73 -15.72
C THR A 258 -0.37 -7.03 -15.26
N TRP A 259 -1.14 -7.90 -14.59
CA TRP A 259 -0.65 -9.23 -14.20
C TRP A 259 -0.26 -10.11 -15.40
N ASP A 260 -1.10 -10.14 -16.43
CA ASP A 260 -0.79 -10.87 -17.67
C ASP A 260 0.50 -10.37 -18.31
N THR A 261 0.70 -9.05 -18.36
CA THR A 261 1.95 -8.44 -18.86
C THR A 261 3.17 -8.86 -18.03
N ILE A 262 3.03 -8.90 -16.70
CA ILE A 262 4.09 -9.33 -15.77
C ILE A 262 4.52 -10.76 -16.08
N ILE A 263 3.56 -11.68 -16.25
CA ILE A 263 3.83 -13.10 -16.50
C ILE A 263 4.30 -13.35 -17.94
N THR A 264 3.67 -12.74 -18.94
CA THR A 264 3.96 -12.99 -20.37
C THR A 264 5.31 -12.43 -20.81
N ARG A 265 5.79 -11.32 -20.24
CA ARG A 265 7.15 -10.82 -20.54
C ARG A 265 8.26 -11.77 -20.10
N TYR A 266 7.99 -12.70 -19.18
CA TYR A 266 8.94 -13.72 -18.73
C TYR A 266 9.20 -14.80 -19.79
N THR A 267 8.14 -15.26 -20.46
CA THR A 267 8.23 -16.39 -21.40
C THR A 267 9.02 -16.01 -22.64
N GLN A 268 8.93 -14.76 -23.10
CA GLN A 268 9.71 -14.27 -24.24
C GLN A 268 11.21 -14.12 -23.95
N THR A 269 11.63 -13.84 -22.72
CA THR A 269 13.06 -13.80 -22.33
C THR A 269 13.71 -15.17 -22.20
N ARG A 270 12.94 -16.25 -22.04
CA ARG A 270 13.47 -17.63 -22.00
C ARG A 270 13.68 -18.25 -23.39
N TYR A 271 13.11 -17.65 -24.43
CA TYR A 271 13.12 -18.14 -25.82
C TYR A 271 13.83 -17.19 -26.81
N ARG A 272 14.67 -16.27 -26.32
CA ARG A 272 15.64 -15.60 -27.21
C ARG A 272 16.92 -16.45 -27.27
N PRO A 273 17.28 -17.01 -28.44
CA PRO A 273 18.58 -17.65 -28.63
C PRO A 273 19.73 -16.65 -28.50
#